data_AF-A0A0N4YRE9-F1
#
_entry.id   AF-A0A0N4YRE9-F1
#
_cell.length_a   1.000
_cell.length_b   1.000
_cell.length_c   1.000
_cell.angle_alpha   90.00
_cell.angle_beta   90.00
_cell.angle_gamma   90.00
#
_symmetry.space_group_name_H-M   'P 1'
#
loop_
_entity.id
_entity.type
_entity.pdbx_description
1 polymer ?
#
loop_
_entity_poly.entity_id
_entity_poly.type
_entity_poly.pdbx_seq_one_letter_code
_entity_poly.pdbx_strand_id
1 'polypeptide(L)'
;MRSVVEAACSYDSDRTTVVDYSAEDDTREELRFSLEESEGSESDYSESGLSLEVHDLARAHWIQLHKLNRQSNLIQNALLYIVENYKHTRPIWQFGLGIDESTKDWKTLLFNNFYFRHHSASIQAAITMVMENMDDRDCMKKLLNEIGAHHFFYDACEPHLELFEQGMIHSLRTTLVGHVKIDESTEQSWTLFLKDLKTFMGEGIAIQRNTYLRDCMTEPEITEIRSKWSKVEEFGLQEAGQVVCERGIKTYTTLITSHKMDLVIPFRPTTEVFTRFAAMTMKAFDVAIKSHSETVGFCNLVTEIKEFVVTCIVLEMCPTFARKAMTEGMFAMLTRVFGEQELDEFTTRIWGKLYRALEQAIIANIVDY
;
A
#
# COMPACT_ATOMS: atom_id res chain seq x y z
N MET A 1 10.07 22.94 -19.82
CA MET A 1 10.79 21.67 -19.59
C MET A 1 10.27 21.10 -18.28
N ARG A 2 9.29 20.20 -18.34
CA ARG A 2 8.87 19.40 -17.18
C ARG A 2 9.99 18.40 -16.89
N SER A 3 10.29 18.14 -15.62
CA SER A 3 11.34 17.17 -15.29
C SER A 3 10.87 15.76 -15.68
N VAL A 4 11.79 14.88 -16.09
CA VAL A 4 11.51 13.46 -16.39
C VAL A 4 10.79 12.76 -15.22
N VAL A 5 11.02 13.25 -13.99
CA VAL A 5 10.36 12.83 -12.75
C VAL A 5 8.89 13.25 -12.68
N GLU A 6 8.50 14.41 -13.24
CA GLU A 6 7.09 14.83 -13.27
C GLU A 6 6.26 14.00 -14.27
N ALA A 7 6.88 13.42 -15.30
CA ALA A 7 6.21 12.53 -16.24
C ALA A 7 6.02 11.12 -15.65
N ALA A 8 7.06 10.58 -14.97
CA ALA A 8 7.01 9.26 -14.34
C ALA A 8 6.27 9.24 -12.98
N CYS A 9 6.12 10.39 -12.33
CA CYS A 9 5.43 10.54 -11.04
C CYS A 9 4.23 11.50 -11.10
N SER A 10 3.68 11.73 -12.29
CA SER A 10 2.46 12.53 -12.46
C SER A 10 1.29 11.83 -11.74
N TYR A 11 0.79 12.48 -10.69
CA TYR A 11 -0.46 12.12 -10.00
C TYR A 11 -1.70 12.11 -10.92
N ASP A 12 -1.57 12.56 -12.17
CA ASP A 12 -2.66 12.71 -13.14
C ASP A 12 -2.76 11.57 -14.18
N SER A 13 -1.97 10.48 -14.07
CA SER A 13 -1.91 9.47 -15.13
C SER A 13 -2.99 8.38 -15.11
N ASP A 14 -3.73 8.13 -14.03
CA ASP A 14 -4.66 6.99 -13.95
C ASP A 14 -6.10 7.35 -13.49
N ARG A 15 -6.57 8.57 -13.75
CA ARG A 15 -8.00 8.93 -13.55
C ARG A 15 -8.92 8.53 -14.71
N THR A 16 -8.43 7.77 -15.69
CA THR A 16 -9.21 7.33 -16.85
C THR A 16 -8.97 5.86 -17.18
N THR A 17 -9.47 5.00 -16.31
CA THR A 17 -10.03 3.71 -16.74
C THR A 17 -11.47 3.67 -16.23
N VAL A 18 -12.33 4.42 -16.92
CA VAL A 18 -13.77 4.17 -16.87
C VAL A 18 -13.96 2.86 -17.62
N VAL A 19 -14.26 1.78 -16.89
CA VAL A 19 -14.77 0.55 -17.50
C VAL A 19 -16.15 0.90 -18.04
N ASP A 20 -16.24 1.05 -19.35
CA ASP A 20 -17.48 1.30 -20.06
C ASP A 20 -18.30 0.00 -20.06
N TYR A 21 -19.32 -0.07 -19.21
CA TYR A 21 -20.31 -1.14 -19.24
C TYR A 21 -21.29 -0.86 -20.39
N SER A 22 -20.90 -1.18 -21.62
CA SER A 22 -21.88 -1.41 -22.68
C SER A 22 -22.38 -2.85 -22.58
N ALA A 23 -23.57 -2.99 -22.02
CA ALA A 23 -24.37 -4.19 -22.16
C ALA A 23 -24.67 -4.43 -23.64
N GLU A 24 -24.38 -5.64 -24.14
CA GLU A 24 -25.30 -6.51 -24.91
C GLU A 24 -24.57 -7.75 -25.46
N ASP A 25 -25.29 -8.87 -25.39
CA ASP A 25 -25.11 -10.20 -26.02
C ASP A 25 -24.10 -11.24 -25.48
N ASP A 26 -24.65 -12.09 -24.60
CA ASP A 26 -24.96 -13.51 -24.85
C ASP A 26 -23.85 -14.41 -25.43
N THR A 27 -23.18 -15.15 -24.54
CA THR A 27 -22.89 -16.60 -24.71
C THR A 27 -22.28 -17.14 -23.42
N ARG A 28 -23.14 -17.69 -22.56
CA ARG A 28 -22.74 -18.58 -21.46
C ARG A 28 -22.29 -19.91 -22.06
N GLU A 29 -21.00 -20.19 -22.03
CA GLU A 29 -20.51 -21.57 -22.02
C GLU A 29 -19.82 -21.90 -20.70
N GLU A 30 -20.09 -23.12 -20.28
CA GLU A 30 -19.95 -23.69 -18.96
C GLU A 30 -18.49 -24.05 -18.64
N LEU A 31 -18.03 -23.72 -17.42
CA LEU A 31 -16.88 -24.39 -16.81
C LEU A 31 -17.31 -24.93 -15.44
N ARG A 32 -17.86 -26.14 -15.48
CA ARG A 32 -18.04 -27.03 -14.31
C ARG A 32 -16.67 -27.56 -13.89
N PHE A 33 -16.27 -27.31 -12.65
CA PHE A 33 -15.29 -28.14 -11.96
C PHE A 33 -16.02 -28.90 -10.84
N SER A 34 -16.06 -30.22 -10.99
CA SER A 34 -16.57 -31.16 -9.99
C SER A 34 -15.56 -31.30 -8.85
N LEU A 35 -15.99 -31.03 -7.62
CA LEU A 35 -15.33 -31.49 -6.40
C LEU A 35 -16.27 -32.54 -5.78
N GLU A 36 -15.81 -33.80 -5.77
CA GLU A 36 -16.49 -34.89 -5.08
C GLU A 36 -16.29 -34.74 -3.56
N GLU A 37 -17.40 -34.66 -2.84
CA GLU A 37 -17.49 -34.66 -1.39
C GLU A 37 -17.19 -36.06 -0.83
N SER A 38 -16.34 -36.14 0.19
CA SER A 38 -16.33 -37.28 1.12
C SER A 38 -17.01 -36.87 2.41
N GLU A 39 -18.17 -37.46 2.67
CA GLU A 39 -18.95 -37.30 3.90
C GLU A 39 -18.15 -37.75 5.13
N GLY A 40 -17.95 -36.82 6.06
CA GLY A 40 -17.49 -37.07 7.42
C GLY A 40 -18.21 -36.13 8.35
N SER A 41 -19.28 -36.61 8.97
CA SER A 41 -20.17 -35.86 9.86
C SER A 41 -19.45 -35.43 11.15
N GLU A 42 -19.22 -34.13 11.31
CA GLU A 42 -19.11 -33.48 12.62
C GLU A 42 -19.97 -32.22 12.62
N SER A 43 -20.65 -31.99 13.74
CA SER A 43 -21.81 -31.12 13.88
C SER A 43 -21.55 -29.66 13.50
N ASP A 44 -22.29 -29.18 12.49
CA ASP A 44 -22.57 -27.77 12.22
C ASP A 44 -23.36 -27.15 13.39
N TYR A 45 -22.66 -26.72 14.43
CA TYR A 45 -23.15 -25.65 15.30
C TYR A 45 -22.61 -24.33 14.77
N SER A 46 -23.51 -23.51 14.24
CA SER A 46 -23.28 -22.29 13.48
C SER A 46 -22.31 -21.29 14.13
N GLU A 47 -21.06 -21.29 13.69
CA GLU A 47 -20.08 -20.22 13.97
C GLU A 47 -20.49 -18.88 13.30
N SER A 48 -21.26 -18.96 12.21
CA SER A 48 -21.83 -17.82 11.47
C SER A 48 -22.87 -17.02 12.29
N GLY A 49 -23.72 -17.70 13.09
CA GLY A 49 -24.75 -17.04 13.89
C GLY A 49 -24.19 -16.27 15.09
N LEU A 50 -23.13 -16.77 15.71
CA LEU A 50 -22.41 -16.10 16.80
C LEU A 50 -21.63 -14.86 16.28
N SER A 51 -21.14 -14.89 15.03
CA SER A 51 -20.40 -13.78 14.43
C SER A 51 -21.28 -12.56 14.11
N LEU A 52 -22.57 -12.73 13.84
CA LEU A 52 -23.49 -11.64 13.52
C LEU A 52 -23.85 -10.81 14.76
N GLU A 53 -24.16 -11.47 15.89
CA GLU A 53 -24.45 -10.79 17.17
C GLU A 53 -23.22 -10.03 17.73
N VAL A 54 -22.01 -10.47 17.37
CA VAL A 54 -20.75 -9.93 17.86
C VAL A 54 -20.49 -8.49 17.41
N HIS A 55 -21.03 -8.06 16.27
CA HIS A 55 -20.82 -6.70 15.74
C HIS A 55 -21.96 -5.72 16.06
N ASP A 56 -23.09 -6.21 16.59
CA ASP A 56 -24.28 -5.38 16.83
C ASP A 56 -24.03 -4.26 17.84
N LEU A 57 -23.16 -4.49 18.84
CA LEU A 57 -22.79 -3.45 19.80
C LEU A 57 -21.97 -2.33 19.12
N ALA A 58 -21.04 -2.67 18.23
CA ALA A 58 -20.30 -1.68 17.46
C ALA A 58 -21.22 -0.87 16.55
N ARG A 59 -22.17 -1.53 15.87
CA ARG A 59 -23.19 -0.88 15.02
C ARG A 59 -24.09 0.05 15.82
N ALA A 60 -24.66 -0.44 16.93
CA ALA A 60 -25.51 0.35 17.82
C ALA A 60 -24.75 1.56 18.38
N HIS A 61 -23.49 1.36 18.80
CA HIS A 61 -22.62 2.44 19.27
C HIS A 61 -22.32 3.45 18.16
N TRP A 62 -22.06 3.00 16.93
CA TRP A 62 -21.84 3.90 15.78
C TRP A 62 -23.06 4.80 15.51
N ILE A 63 -24.27 4.24 15.59
CA ILE A 63 -25.53 4.98 15.46
C ILE A 63 -25.72 5.96 16.63
N GLN A 64 -25.36 5.58 17.86
CA GLN A 64 -25.40 6.48 19.01
C GLN A 64 -24.44 7.66 18.82
N LEU A 65 -23.21 7.41 18.38
CA LEU A 65 -22.23 8.45 18.08
C LEU A 65 -22.71 9.41 16.98
N HIS A 66 -23.49 8.92 16.01
CA HIS A 66 -24.14 9.78 15.01
C HIS A 66 -25.07 10.79 15.67
N LYS A 67 -25.99 10.31 16.52
CA LYS A 67 -26.98 11.14 17.24
C LYS A 67 -26.31 12.18 18.15
N LEU A 68 -25.12 11.86 18.66
CA LEU A 68 -24.32 12.75 19.50
C LEU A 68 -23.36 13.66 18.72
N ASN A 69 -23.35 13.56 17.39
CA ASN A 69 -22.42 14.27 16.50
C ASN A 69 -20.93 14.04 16.87
N ARG A 70 -20.56 12.78 17.17
CA ARG A 70 -19.20 12.39 17.60
C ARG A 70 -18.42 11.54 16.59
N GLN A 71 -19.06 11.01 15.56
CA GLN A 71 -18.42 10.15 14.55
C GLN A 71 -17.21 10.81 13.88
N SER A 72 -17.37 12.05 13.41
CA SER A 72 -16.29 12.79 12.74
C SER A 72 -15.11 13.03 13.68
N ASN A 73 -15.39 13.38 14.94
CA ASN A 73 -14.35 13.60 15.93
C ASN A 73 -13.56 12.32 16.23
N LEU A 74 -14.24 11.16 16.28
CA LEU A 74 -13.58 9.87 16.47
C LEU A 74 -12.59 9.58 15.34
N ILE A 75 -13.02 9.72 14.08
CA ILE A 75 -12.18 9.44 12.91
C ILE A 75 -11.01 10.43 12.82
N GLN A 76 -11.25 11.72 13.04
CA GLN A 76 -10.20 12.72 12.99
C GLN A 76 -9.13 12.47 14.07
N ASN A 77 -9.52 12.06 15.28
CA ASN A 77 -8.55 11.72 16.33
C ASN A 77 -7.80 10.41 16.02
N ALA A 78 -8.42 9.44 15.34
CA ALA A 78 -7.73 8.24 14.87
C ALA A 78 -6.65 8.59 13.83
N LEU A 79 -7.00 9.40 12.83
CA LEU A 79 -6.03 9.88 11.84
C LEU A 79 -4.94 10.76 12.46
N LEU A 80 -5.29 11.62 13.42
CA LEU A 80 -4.32 12.42 14.18
C LEU A 80 -3.31 11.50 14.89
N TYR A 81 -3.80 10.47 15.60
CA TYR A 81 -2.95 9.50 16.28
C TYR A 81 -1.97 8.85 15.29
N ILE A 82 -2.44 8.46 14.10
CA ILE A 82 -1.60 7.83 13.09
C ILE A 82 -0.51 8.78 12.58
N VAL A 83 -0.87 9.98 12.14
CA VAL A 83 0.12 10.92 11.58
C VAL A 83 1.06 11.49 12.63
N GLU A 84 0.67 11.51 13.90
CA GLU A 84 1.52 11.93 15.02
C GLU A 84 2.55 10.86 15.37
N ASN A 85 2.13 9.60 15.52
CA ASN A 85 2.98 8.53 16.04
C ASN A 85 3.71 7.73 14.94
N TYR A 86 3.14 7.64 13.74
CA TYR A 86 3.68 6.86 12.63
C TYR A 86 4.04 7.77 11.47
N LYS A 87 5.04 8.63 11.67
CA LYS A 87 5.42 9.68 10.71
C LYS A 87 5.68 9.15 9.30
N HIS A 88 6.20 7.93 9.17
CA HIS A 88 6.46 7.28 7.89
C HIS A 88 5.22 7.09 7.00
N THR A 89 4.01 7.18 7.56
CA THR A 89 2.74 7.10 6.82
C THR A 89 2.28 8.44 6.23
N ARG A 90 2.79 9.58 6.72
CA ARG A 90 2.36 10.93 6.30
C ARG A 90 2.33 11.10 4.78
N PRO A 91 3.30 10.58 3.99
CA PRO A 91 3.32 10.77 2.55
C PRO A 91 2.21 10.06 1.76
N ILE A 92 1.44 9.16 2.39
CA ILE A 92 0.24 8.57 1.78
C ILE A 92 -0.82 9.65 1.53
N TRP A 93 -0.84 10.71 2.36
CA TRP A 93 -1.82 11.77 2.28
C TRP A 93 -1.18 13.13 1.98
N GLN A 94 -1.81 13.88 1.08
CA GLN A 94 -1.39 15.25 0.79
C GLN A 94 -1.39 16.15 2.03
N PHE A 95 -2.37 15.99 2.94
CA PHE A 95 -2.39 16.73 4.19
C PHE A 95 -1.28 16.32 5.16
N GLY A 96 -0.81 15.07 5.08
CA GLY A 96 0.27 14.55 5.94
C GLY A 96 1.63 15.16 5.59
N LEU A 97 1.88 15.36 4.29
CA LEU A 97 3.08 16.03 3.77
C LEU A 97 3.24 17.50 4.22
N GLY A 98 2.14 18.14 4.62
CA GLY A 98 2.11 19.51 5.09
C GLY A 98 2.27 19.68 6.60
N ILE A 99 2.43 18.58 7.36
CA ILE A 99 2.57 18.64 8.81
C ILE A 99 3.97 19.12 9.18
N ASP A 100 4.02 20.23 9.93
CA ASP A 100 5.24 20.79 10.50
C ASP A 100 5.10 20.90 12.03
N GLU A 101 5.71 19.96 12.74
CA GLU A 101 5.63 19.86 14.20
C GLU A 101 6.34 21.02 14.93
N SER A 102 7.20 21.77 14.23
CA SER A 102 7.81 23.00 14.80
C SER A 102 6.79 24.14 14.93
N THR A 103 5.64 24.04 14.25
CA THR A 103 4.54 24.99 14.39
C THR A 103 3.69 24.64 15.61
N LYS A 104 3.63 25.53 16.61
CA LYS A 104 2.92 25.30 17.88
C LYS A 104 1.46 24.81 17.70
N ASP A 105 0.76 25.33 16.70
CA ASP A 105 -0.66 25.03 16.44
C ASP A 105 -0.88 24.07 15.25
N TRP A 106 0.10 23.24 14.90
CA TRP A 106 0.02 22.35 13.72
C TRP A 106 -1.21 21.42 13.75
N LYS A 107 -1.63 20.95 14.94
CA LYS A 107 -2.83 20.13 15.08
C LYS A 107 -4.08 20.91 14.65
N THR A 108 -4.24 22.15 15.13
CA THR A 108 -5.34 23.02 14.73
C THR A 108 -5.35 23.28 13.22
N LEU A 109 -4.17 23.48 12.62
CA LEU A 109 -4.03 23.63 11.17
C LEU A 109 -4.47 22.35 10.42
N LEU A 110 -4.12 21.17 10.94
CA LEU A 110 -4.56 19.88 10.39
C LEU A 110 -6.08 19.74 10.44
N PHE A 111 -6.72 20.01 11.59
CA PHE A 111 -8.18 19.93 11.72
C PHE A 111 -8.92 20.90 10.79
N ASN A 112 -8.31 22.05 10.47
CA ASN A 112 -8.87 23.02 9.52
C ASN A 112 -8.56 22.70 8.05
N ASN A 113 -7.63 21.78 7.79
CA ASN A 113 -7.24 21.40 6.44
C ASN A 113 -8.43 20.77 5.67
N PHE A 114 -8.64 21.22 4.44
CA PHE A 114 -9.74 20.75 3.60
C PHE A 114 -9.65 19.26 3.29
N TYR A 115 -8.47 18.78 2.84
CA TYR A 115 -8.25 17.39 2.47
C TYR A 115 -8.37 16.45 3.67
N PHE A 116 -7.89 16.87 4.85
CA PHE A 116 -8.04 16.09 6.09
C PHE A 116 -9.51 15.90 6.47
N ARG A 117 -10.30 16.98 6.46
CA ARG A 117 -11.75 16.92 6.76
C ARG A 117 -12.51 16.10 5.73
N HIS A 118 -12.18 16.27 4.45
CA HIS A 118 -12.81 15.51 3.36
C HIS A 118 -12.52 14.01 3.50
N HIS A 119 -11.26 13.61 3.71
CA HIS A 119 -10.90 12.21 3.89
C HIS A 119 -11.57 11.61 5.14
N SER A 120 -11.64 12.37 6.24
CA SER A 120 -12.35 11.94 7.45
C SER A 120 -13.84 11.69 7.19
N ALA A 121 -14.49 12.55 6.39
CA ALA A 121 -15.89 12.37 6.00
C ALA A 121 -16.08 11.16 5.09
N SER A 122 -15.16 10.90 4.16
CA SER A 122 -15.18 9.70 3.31
C SER A 122 -15.08 8.41 4.14
N ILE A 123 -14.17 8.37 5.13
CA ILE A 123 -14.07 7.24 6.07
C ILE A 123 -15.37 7.08 6.87
N GLN A 124 -15.95 8.18 7.35
CA GLN A 124 -17.21 8.14 8.10
C GLN A 124 -18.36 7.53 7.28
N ALA A 125 -18.47 7.94 6.01
CA ALA A 125 -19.45 7.39 5.08
C ALA A 125 -19.19 5.91 4.81
N ALA A 126 -17.93 5.52 4.60
CA ALA A 126 -17.55 4.13 4.37
C ALA A 126 -17.88 3.22 5.57
N ILE A 127 -17.52 3.63 6.80
CA ILE A 127 -17.87 2.86 8.02
C ILE A 127 -19.39 2.73 8.14
N THR A 128 -20.14 3.79 7.88
CA THR A 128 -21.61 3.74 7.90
C THR A 128 -22.15 2.74 6.88
N MET A 129 -21.68 2.79 5.64
CA MET A 129 -22.08 1.87 4.57
C MET A 129 -21.77 0.41 4.94
N VAL A 130 -20.60 0.13 5.51
CA VAL A 130 -20.22 -1.23 5.94
C VAL A 130 -21.13 -1.69 7.09
N MET A 131 -21.37 -0.82 8.07
CA MET A 131 -22.26 -1.10 9.21
C MET A 131 -23.71 -1.37 8.78
N GLU A 132 -24.20 -0.74 7.72
CA GLU A 132 -25.54 -0.96 7.16
C GLU A 132 -25.67 -2.30 6.39
N ASN A 133 -24.56 -2.87 5.89
CA ASN A 133 -24.55 -4.10 5.11
C ASN A 133 -24.02 -5.32 5.88
N MET A 134 -23.74 -5.16 7.17
CA MET A 134 -23.04 -6.16 7.97
C MET A 134 -23.88 -7.42 8.28
N ASP A 135 -25.18 -7.39 8.01
CA ASP A 135 -26.05 -8.59 8.11
C ASP A 135 -25.76 -9.62 7.01
N ASP A 136 -25.14 -9.20 5.90
CA ASP A 136 -24.66 -10.06 4.82
C ASP A 136 -23.13 -10.01 4.77
N ARG A 137 -22.49 -10.99 5.42
CA ARG A 137 -21.03 -11.06 5.53
C ARG A 137 -20.36 -11.20 4.16
N ASP A 138 -20.97 -11.91 3.22
CA ASP A 138 -20.40 -12.11 1.87
C ASP A 138 -20.46 -10.82 1.05
N CYS A 139 -21.57 -10.09 1.15
CA CYS A 139 -21.70 -8.77 0.53
C CYS A 139 -20.71 -7.78 1.15
N MET A 140 -20.60 -7.75 2.49
CA MET A 140 -19.65 -6.92 3.21
C MET A 140 -18.20 -7.21 2.80
N LYS A 141 -17.84 -8.49 2.68
CA LYS A 141 -16.51 -8.93 2.20
C LYS A 141 -16.23 -8.42 0.79
N LYS A 142 -17.16 -8.61 -0.16
CA LYS A 142 -16.98 -8.12 -1.55
C LYS A 142 -16.77 -6.61 -1.60
N LEU A 143 -17.59 -5.86 -0.87
CA LEU A 143 -17.49 -4.40 -0.76
C LEU A 143 -16.13 -3.97 -0.20
N LEU A 144 -15.68 -4.58 0.90
CA LEU A 144 -14.39 -4.26 1.52
C LEU A 144 -13.21 -4.68 0.64
N ASN A 145 -13.30 -5.79 -0.08
CA ASN A 145 -12.30 -6.18 -1.06
C ASN A 145 -12.17 -5.14 -2.19
N GLU A 146 -13.29 -4.61 -2.70
CA GLU A 146 -13.28 -3.55 -3.71
C GLU A 146 -12.64 -2.25 -3.19
N ILE A 147 -13.04 -1.82 -1.98
CA ILE A 147 -12.40 -0.66 -1.32
C ILE A 147 -10.90 -0.91 -1.14
N GLY A 148 -10.51 -2.10 -0.69
CA GLY A 148 -9.11 -2.51 -0.54
C GLY A 148 -8.34 -2.46 -1.86
N ALA A 149 -8.91 -2.99 -2.96
CA ALA A 149 -8.29 -2.94 -4.27
C ALA A 149 -8.02 -1.50 -4.75
N HIS A 150 -8.90 -0.54 -4.44
CA HIS A 150 -8.63 0.87 -4.71
C HIS A 150 -7.46 1.44 -3.87
N HIS A 151 -7.29 0.99 -2.63
CA HIS A 151 -6.21 1.46 -1.75
C HIS A 151 -4.81 1.04 -2.24
N PHE A 152 -4.70 -0.03 -3.03
CA PHE A 152 -3.46 -0.38 -3.75
C PHE A 152 -2.94 0.78 -4.62
N PHE A 153 -3.85 1.50 -5.30
CA PHE A 153 -3.50 2.64 -6.16
C PHE A 153 -3.20 3.93 -5.38
N TYR A 154 -3.56 3.97 -4.09
CA TYR A 154 -3.25 5.08 -3.19
C TYR A 154 -1.98 4.86 -2.39
N ASP A 155 -1.17 3.87 -2.75
CA ASP A 155 0.05 3.48 -2.04
C ASP A 155 -0.16 3.01 -0.60
N ALA A 156 -1.39 2.57 -0.30
CA ALA A 156 -1.68 1.87 0.92
C ALA A 156 -1.33 0.37 0.80
N CYS A 157 -0.94 -0.22 1.92
CA CYS A 157 -0.71 -1.64 2.09
C CYS A 157 -1.27 -2.09 3.44
N GLU A 158 -1.31 -3.39 3.66
CA GLU A 158 -1.95 -4.08 4.77
C GLU A 158 -1.45 -3.58 6.14
N PRO A 159 -0.14 -3.31 6.35
CA PRO A 159 0.34 -2.69 7.60
C PRO A 159 -0.30 -1.33 7.90
N HIS A 160 -0.63 -0.53 6.87
CA HIS A 160 -1.34 0.74 7.09
C HIS A 160 -2.78 0.53 7.60
N LEU A 161 -3.44 -0.57 7.22
CA LEU A 161 -4.76 -0.93 7.74
C LEU A 161 -4.70 -1.33 9.22
N GLU A 162 -3.61 -1.98 9.64
CA GLU A 162 -3.37 -2.26 11.07
C GLU A 162 -3.17 -0.97 11.87
N LEU A 163 -2.42 0.01 11.35
CA LEU A 163 -2.30 1.32 12.00
C LEU A 163 -3.65 2.05 12.09
N PHE A 164 -4.53 1.87 11.10
CA PHE A 164 -5.89 2.40 11.15
C PHE A 164 -6.74 1.75 12.23
N GLU A 165 -6.72 0.41 12.35
CA GLU A 165 -7.36 -0.32 13.44
C GLU A 165 -6.88 0.19 14.81
N GLN A 166 -5.56 0.28 15.02
CA GLN A 166 -4.97 0.79 16.25
C GLN A 166 -5.39 2.23 16.56
N GLY A 167 -5.38 3.10 15.55
CA GLY A 167 -5.80 4.50 15.68
C GLY A 167 -7.27 4.65 16.06
N MET A 168 -8.14 3.83 15.49
CA MET A 168 -9.57 3.82 15.81
C MET A 168 -9.81 3.36 17.25
N ILE A 169 -9.19 2.27 17.69
CA ILE A 169 -9.29 1.81 19.08
C ILE A 169 -8.73 2.84 20.06
N HIS A 170 -7.58 3.45 19.76
CA HIS A 170 -7.02 4.52 20.57
C HIS A 170 -8.00 5.71 20.70
N SER A 171 -8.60 6.12 19.59
CA SER A 171 -9.58 7.20 19.55
C SER A 171 -10.83 6.87 20.38
N LEU A 172 -11.37 5.65 20.26
CA LEU A 172 -12.52 5.19 21.05
C LEU A 172 -12.26 5.28 22.54
N ARG A 173 -11.06 4.85 22.99
CA ARG A 173 -10.66 4.86 24.41
C ARG A 173 -10.41 6.26 24.97
N THR A 174 -9.93 7.20 24.16
CA THR A 174 -9.41 8.49 24.65
C THR A 174 -10.36 9.66 24.43
N THR A 175 -11.20 9.62 23.40
CA THR A 175 -12.10 10.74 23.05
C THR A 175 -13.46 10.65 23.74
N LEU A 176 -13.87 9.44 24.15
CA LEU A 176 -15.16 9.18 24.76
C LEU A 176 -15.04 9.13 26.28
N VAL A 177 -15.64 10.12 26.97
CA VAL A 177 -15.55 10.28 28.43
C VAL A 177 -16.93 10.38 29.09
N GLY A 178 -17.01 10.06 30.38
CA GLY A 178 -18.26 10.14 31.15
C GLY A 178 -19.30 9.13 30.66
N HIS A 179 -20.52 9.59 30.38
CA HIS A 179 -21.65 8.73 29.99
C HIS A 179 -21.57 8.18 28.56
N VAL A 180 -20.62 8.66 27.75
CA VAL A 180 -20.36 8.13 26.40
C VAL A 180 -19.12 7.23 26.36
N LYS A 181 -18.47 7.00 27.50
CA LYS A 181 -17.30 6.13 27.59
C LYS A 181 -17.67 4.72 27.12
N ILE A 182 -16.82 4.15 26.28
CA ILE A 182 -16.97 2.79 25.79
C ILE A 182 -16.79 1.78 26.93
N ASP A 183 -17.71 0.81 27.02
CA ASP A 183 -17.56 -0.36 27.90
C ASP A 183 -16.76 -1.47 27.21
N GLU A 184 -16.33 -2.46 27.99
CA GLU A 184 -15.48 -3.56 27.52
C GLU A 184 -16.15 -4.38 26.40
N SER A 185 -17.45 -4.67 26.52
CA SER A 185 -18.18 -5.43 25.50
C SER A 185 -18.28 -4.69 24.16
N THR A 186 -18.53 -3.38 24.21
CA THR A 186 -18.61 -2.51 23.04
C THR A 186 -17.23 -2.35 22.40
N GLU A 187 -16.17 -2.19 23.19
CA GLU A 187 -14.79 -2.13 22.69
C GLU A 187 -14.36 -3.44 22.02
N GLN A 188 -14.73 -4.59 22.60
CA GLN A 188 -14.48 -5.90 22.00
C GLN A 188 -15.21 -6.05 20.66
N SER A 189 -16.47 -5.61 20.59
CA SER A 189 -17.25 -5.60 19.35
C SER A 189 -16.61 -4.72 18.27
N TRP A 190 -16.12 -3.52 18.62
CA TRP A 190 -15.37 -2.65 17.71
C TRP A 190 -14.07 -3.28 17.23
N THR A 191 -13.34 -3.95 18.13
CA THR A 191 -12.09 -4.64 17.80
C THR A 191 -12.35 -5.73 16.75
N LEU A 192 -13.40 -6.53 16.94
CA LEU A 192 -13.77 -7.58 15.99
C LEU A 192 -14.23 -7.00 14.65
N PHE A 193 -15.02 -5.92 14.66
CA PHE A 193 -15.42 -5.21 13.45
C PHE A 193 -14.21 -4.66 12.66
N LEU A 194 -13.28 -3.98 13.34
CA LEU A 194 -12.09 -3.41 12.70
C LEU A 194 -11.14 -4.50 12.20
N LYS A 195 -11.08 -5.65 12.87
CA LYS A 195 -10.33 -6.82 12.39
C LYS A 195 -10.90 -7.38 11.09
N ASP A 196 -12.23 -7.48 10.97
CA ASP A 196 -12.88 -7.90 9.73
C ASP A 196 -12.64 -6.88 8.60
N LEU A 197 -12.75 -5.57 8.90
CA LEU A 197 -12.42 -4.49 7.95
C LEU A 197 -10.98 -4.61 7.45
N LYS A 198 -10.01 -4.74 8.36
CA LYS A 198 -8.59 -4.92 8.02
C LYS A 198 -8.39 -6.16 7.15
N THR A 199 -9.00 -7.28 7.54
CA THR A 199 -8.83 -8.57 6.85
C THR A 199 -9.35 -8.48 5.42
N PHE A 200 -10.61 -8.06 5.21
CA PHE A 200 -11.21 -8.02 3.89
C PHE A 200 -10.61 -6.92 3.00
N MET A 201 -10.34 -5.72 3.53
CA MET A 201 -9.60 -4.72 2.75
C MET A 201 -8.18 -5.20 2.39
N GLY A 202 -7.51 -5.90 3.30
CA GLY A 202 -6.20 -6.50 3.05
C GLY A 202 -6.23 -7.56 1.95
N GLU A 203 -7.24 -8.44 1.95
CA GLU A 203 -7.50 -9.38 0.85
C GLU A 203 -7.66 -8.65 -0.49
N GLY A 204 -8.44 -7.55 -0.52
CA GLY A 204 -8.61 -6.72 -1.70
C GLY A 204 -7.29 -6.14 -2.25
N ILE A 205 -6.44 -5.62 -1.36
CA ILE A 205 -5.09 -5.14 -1.71
C ILE A 205 -4.25 -6.28 -2.29
N ALA A 206 -4.23 -7.44 -1.63
CA ALA A 206 -3.45 -8.61 -2.05
C ALA A 206 -3.91 -9.15 -3.42
N ILE A 207 -5.22 -9.21 -3.67
CA ILE A 207 -5.79 -9.58 -4.97
C ILE A 207 -5.34 -8.60 -6.05
N GLN A 208 -5.44 -7.29 -5.80
CA GLN A 208 -5.03 -6.27 -6.77
C GLN A 208 -3.52 -6.31 -7.03
N ARG A 209 -2.71 -6.56 -5.99
CA ARG A 209 -1.26 -6.77 -6.13
C ARG A 209 -0.94 -7.98 -7.01
N ASN A 210 -1.58 -9.11 -6.79
CA ASN A 210 -1.37 -10.33 -7.58
C ASN A 210 -1.79 -10.10 -9.05
N THR A 211 -2.90 -9.43 -9.29
CA THR A 211 -3.32 -9.03 -10.64
C THR A 211 -2.27 -8.12 -11.28
N TYR A 212 -1.76 -7.12 -10.57
CA TYR A 212 -0.69 -6.27 -11.07
C TYR A 212 0.57 -7.07 -11.42
N LEU A 213 1.05 -7.94 -10.52
CA LEU A 213 2.26 -8.73 -10.75
C LEU A 213 2.12 -9.66 -11.97
N ARG A 214 0.95 -10.23 -12.19
CA ARG A 214 0.68 -11.08 -13.36
C ARG A 214 0.64 -10.28 -14.67
N ASP A 215 0.02 -9.11 -14.65
CA ASP A 215 -0.46 -8.46 -15.89
C ASP A 215 0.32 -7.16 -16.24
N CYS A 216 1.21 -6.65 -15.39
CA CYS A 216 1.81 -5.31 -15.58
C CYS A 216 2.82 -5.19 -16.74
N MET A 217 3.38 -6.32 -17.21
CA MET A 217 4.44 -6.34 -18.21
C MET A 217 4.21 -7.42 -19.27
N THR A 218 4.32 -7.01 -20.53
CA THR A 218 4.18 -7.90 -21.70
C THR A 218 5.52 -8.55 -22.08
N GLU A 219 5.47 -9.66 -22.82
CA GLU A 219 6.69 -10.37 -23.26
C GLU A 219 7.65 -9.50 -24.11
N PRO A 220 7.18 -8.65 -25.04
CA PRO A 220 8.06 -7.73 -25.76
C PRO A 220 8.74 -6.71 -24.83
N GLU A 221 8.02 -6.19 -23.83
CA GLU A 221 8.58 -5.21 -22.88
C GLU A 221 9.68 -5.83 -22.01
N ILE A 222 9.47 -7.04 -21.46
CA ILE A 222 10.52 -7.71 -20.67
C ILE A 222 11.70 -8.15 -21.54
N THR A 223 11.47 -8.55 -22.79
CA THR A 223 12.54 -8.90 -23.73
C THR A 223 13.44 -7.70 -24.01
N GLU A 224 12.87 -6.52 -24.18
CA GLU A 224 13.62 -5.27 -24.33
C GLU A 224 14.46 -4.95 -23.09
N ILE A 225 13.89 -5.13 -21.88
CA ILE A 225 14.61 -4.96 -20.62
C ILE A 225 15.78 -5.94 -20.53
N ARG A 226 15.56 -7.23 -20.81
CA ARG A 226 16.59 -8.29 -20.80
C ARG A 226 17.72 -7.98 -21.77
N SER A 227 17.39 -7.50 -22.97
CA SER A 227 18.36 -7.04 -23.96
C SER A 227 19.22 -5.89 -23.43
N LYS A 228 18.60 -4.85 -22.88
CA LYS A 228 19.31 -3.69 -22.31
C LYS A 228 20.08 -4.02 -21.03
N TRP A 229 19.68 -5.03 -20.26
CA TRP A 229 20.35 -5.43 -19.02
C TRP A 229 21.80 -5.86 -19.23
N SER A 230 22.10 -6.50 -20.37
CA SER A 230 23.48 -6.89 -20.72
C SER A 230 24.47 -5.72 -20.67
N LYS A 231 24.04 -4.51 -21.08
CA LYS A 231 24.85 -3.29 -20.99
C LYS A 231 25.08 -2.83 -19.54
N VAL A 232 24.13 -3.09 -18.64
CA VAL A 232 24.29 -2.84 -17.19
C VAL A 232 25.29 -3.83 -16.59
N GLU A 233 25.24 -5.10 -17.03
CA GLU A 233 26.23 -6.12 -16.63
C GLU A 233 27.63 -5.75 -17.12
N GLU A 234 27.77 -5.28 -18.37
CA GLU A 234 29.04 -4.79 -18.94
C GLU A 234 29.57 -3.54 -18.22
N PHE A 235 28.68 -2.62 -17.83
CA PHE A 235 29.04 -1.46 -17.01
C PHE A 235 29.55 -1.87 -15.62
N GLY A 236 29.07 -3.01 -15.10
CA GLY A 236 29.46 -3.58 -13.83
C GLY A 236 28.39 -3.37 -12.76
N LEU A 237 27.85 -4.49 -12.25
CA LEU A 237 26.77 -4.48 -11.25
C LEU A 237 27.15 -3.78 -9.94
N GLN A 238 28.43 -3.83 -9.54
CA GLN A 238 28.88 -3.15 -8.33
C GLN A 238 28.79 -1.62 -8.48
N GLU A 239 29.29 -1.07 -9.59
CA GLU A 239 29.22 0.37 -9.86
C GLU A 239 27.77 0.81 -10.08
N ALA A 240 26.98 0.03 -10.84
CA ALA A 240 25.57 0.29 -11.04
C ALA A 240 24.80 0.38 -9.71
N GLY A 241 25.02 -0.58 -8.80
CA GLY A 241 24.39 -0.59 -7.48
C GLY A 241 24.74 0.61 -6.62
N GLN A 242 26.00 1.05 -6.67
CA GLN A 242 26.43 2.27 -5.98
C GLN A 242 25.68 3.49 -6.52
N VAL A 243 25.58 3.65 -7.85
CA VAL A 243 24.86 4.78 -8.47
C VAL A 243 23.39 4.80 -8.04
N VAL A 244 22.71 3.64 -8.08
CA VAL A 244 21.30 3.52 -7.65
C VAL A 244 21.16 3.96 -6.19
N CYS A 245 21.96 3.39 -5.29
CA CYS A 245 21.78 3.59 -3.86
C CYS A 245 22.24 4.97 -3.40
N GLU A 246 23.32 5.53 -3.96
CA GLU A 246 23.76 6.90 -3.65
C GLU A 246 22.71 7.92 -4.04
N ARG A 247 22.19 7.82 -5.27
CA ARG A 247 21.11 8.69 -5.74
C ARG A 247 19.85 8.49 -4.92
N GLY A 248 19.47 7.24 -4.64
CA GLY A 248 18.32 6.91 -3.83
C GLY A 248 18.40 7.53 -2.43
N ILE A 249 19.49 7.32 -1.71
CA ILE A 249 19.68 7.90 -0.36
C ILE A 249 19.63 9.42 -0.41
N LYS A 250 20.26 10.05 -1.41
CA LYS A 250 20.22 11.51 -1.58
C LYS A 250 18.79 12.00 -1.78
N THR A 251 18.02 11.36 -2.65
CA THR A 251 16.62 11.70 -2.93
C THR A 251 15.75 11.49 -1.70
N TYR A 252 15.88 10.36 -1.02
CA TYR A 252 15.15 10.05 0.22
C TYR A 252 15.44 11.08 1.32
N THR A 253 16.72 11.41 1.54
CA THR A 253 17.16 12.43 2.49
C THR A 253 16.56 13.81 2.16
N THR A 254 16.53 14.16 0.87
CA THR A 254 15.94 15.42 0.41
C THR A 254 14.44 15.46 0.71
N LEU A 255 13.70 14.38 0.43
CA LEU A 255 12.26 14.28 0.69
C LEU A 255 11.93 14.40 2.18
N ILE A 256 12.64 13.66 3.03
CA ILE A 256 12.48 13.75 4.49
C ILE A 256 12.73 15.18 4.98
N THR A 257 13.83 15.79 4.52
CA THR A 257 14.21 17.15 4.95
C THR A 257 13.21 18.19 4.45
N SER A 258 12.76 18.10 3.19
CA SER A 258 11.81 19.06 2.62
C SER A 258 10.44 19.00 3.31
N HIS A 259 10.06 17.82 3.81
CA HIS A 259 8.82 17.60 4.56
C HIS A 259 9.00 17.65 6.08
N LYS A 260 10.18 18.08 6.57
CA LYS A 260 10.50 18.22 8.01
C LYS A 260 10.17 16.96 8.82
N MET A 261 10.40 15.80 8.24
CA MET A 261 10.14 14.51 8.87
C MET A 261 11.37 14.11 9.69
N ASP A 262 11.16 13.77 10.95
CA ASP A 262 12.21 13.19 11.80
C ASP A 262 12.20 11.66 11.62
N LEU A 263 12.88 11.20 10.56
CA LEU A 263 13.01 9.79 10.21
C LEU A 263 14.47 9.43 9.99
N VAL A 264 14.81 8.16 10.25
CA VAL A 264 16.17 7.65 10.10
C VAL A 264 16.60 7.70 8.64
N ILE A 265 17.80 8.24 8.40
CA ILE A 265 18.47 8.15 7.10
C ILE A 265 19.24 6.84 7.09
N PRO A 266 18.91 5.89 6.19
CA PRO A 266 19.22 4.49 6.40
C PRO A 266 20.73 4.18 6.41
N PHE A 267 21.56 4.78 5.55
CA PHE A 267 23.00 4.47 5.51
C PHE A 267 23.88 5.64 5.06
N ARG A 268 25.18 5.59 5.40
CA ARG A 268 26.21 6.45 4.81
C ARG A 268 26.88 5.72 3.63
N PRO A 269 27.14 6.38 2.48
CA PRO A 269 27.72 5.75 1.29
C PRO A 269 29.06 5.04 1.52
N THR A 270 29.82 5.45 2.53
CA THR A 270 31.16 4.90 2.81
C THR A 270 31.16 3.66 3.71
N THR A 271 30.00 3.10 4.05
CA THR A 271 29.89 1.96 4.97
C THR A 271 29.91 0.64 4.23
N GLU A 272 30.42 -0.42 4.88
CA GLU A 272 30.34 -1.79 4.38
C GLU A 272 28.87 -2.22 4.17
N VAL A 273 27.99 -1.78 5.08
CA VAL A 273 26.55 -1.98 5.00
C VAL A 273 25.97 -1.39 3.71
N PHE A 274 26.38 -0.18 3.32
CA PHE A 274 25.96 0.42 2.05
C PHE A 274 26.42 -0.40 0.85
N THR A 275 27.68 -0.85 0.84
CA THR A 275 28.21 -1.66 -0.28
C THR A 275 27.46 -2.98 -0.41
N ARG A 276 27.16 -3.64 0.70
CA ARG A 276 26.34 -4.86 0.72
C ARG A 276 24.92 -4.59 0.24
N PHE A 277 24.29 -3.52 0.70
CA PHE A 277 22.95 -3.13 0.27
C PHE A 277 22.91 -2.88 -1.24
N ALA A 278 23.87 -2.12 -1.78
CA ALA A 278 23.98 -1.85 -3.21
C ALA A 278 24.11 -3.14 -4.05
N ALA A 279 24.95 -4.08 -3.62
CA ALA A 279 25.08 -5.36 -4.29
C ALA A 279 23.77 -6.18 -4.25
N MET A 280 23.10 -6.20 -3.10
CA MET A 280 21.82 -6.89 -2.92
C MET A 280 20.71 -6.26 -3.74
N THR A 281 20.67 -4.92 -3.86
CA THR A 281 19.72 -4.21 -4.73
C THR A 281 19.88 -4.64 -6.19
N MET A 282 21.12 -4.73 -6.69
CA MET A 282 21.36 -5.18 -8.06
C MET A 282 21.02 -6.66 -8.26
N LYS A 283 21.28 -7.51 -7.26
CA LYS A 283 20.80 -8.90 -7.26
C LYS A 283 19.26 -8.97 -7.34
N ALA A 284 18.55 -8.10 -6.62
CA ALA A 284 17.09 -8.05 -6.65
C ALA A 284 16.55 -7.61 -8.03
N PHE A 285 17.18 -6.63 -8.69
CA PHE A 285 16.85 -6.27 -10.07
C PHE A 285 17.11 -7.43 -11.04
N ASP A 286 18.26 -8.10 -10.92
CA ASP A 286 18.60 -9.24 -11.77
C ASP A 286 17.59 -10.38 -11.64
N VAL A 287 17.20 -10.72 -10.39
CA VAL A 287 16.15 -11.70 -10.11
C VAL A 287 14.81 -11.25 -10.70
N ALA A 288 14.41 -9.99 -10.50
CA ALA A 288 13.17 -9.47 -11.08
C ALA A 288 13.12 -9.65 -12.60
N ILE A 289 14.17 -9.26 -13.32
CA ILE A 289 14.25 -9.37 -14.78
C ILE A 289 14.16 -10.83 -15.27
N LYS A 290 14.73 -11.77 -14.49
CA LYS A 290 14.73 -13.20 -14.81
C LYS A 290 13.44 -13.92 -14.41
N SER A 291 12.72 -13.40 -13.41
CA SER A 291 11.52 -14.04 -12.82
C SER A 291 10.28 -14.00 -13.71
N HIS A 292 10.19 -13.02 -14.63
CA HIS A 292 8.99 -12.85 -15.44
C HIS A 292 8.80 -14.00 -16.44
N SER A 293 7.57 -14.50 -16.55
CA SER A 293 7.15 -15.38 -17.64
C SER A 293 5.84 -14.92 -18.28
N GLU A 294 5.61 -15.32 -19.53
CA GLU A 294 4.34 -15.06 -20.23
C GLU A 294 3.12 -15.62 -19.50
N THR A 295 3.28 -16.72 -18.75
CA THR A 295 2.15 -17.43 -18.12
C THR A 295 1.74 -16.86 -16.77
N VAL A 296 2.69 -16.39 -15.96
CA VAL A 296 2.43 -15.96 -14.57
C VAL A 296 2.94 -14.56 -14.27
N GLY A 297 3.49 -13.84 -15.26
CA GLY A 297 4.12 -12.54 -15.06
C GLY A 297 5.20 -12.61 -13.98
N PHE A 298 5.14 -11.70 -13.01
CA PHE A 298 6.04 -11.63 -11.86
C PHE A 298 5.51 -12.34 -10.60
N CYS A 299 4.46 -13.17 -10.66
CA CYS A 299 3.88 -13.79 -9.45
C CYS A 299 4.89 -14.59 -8.61
N ASN A 300 5.87 -15.26 -9.26
CA ASN A 300 6.91 -16.02 -8.55
C ASN A 300 7.94 -15.14 -7.86
N LEU A 301 8.05 -13.86 -8.24
CA LEU A 301 9.05 -12.93 -7.72
C LEU A 301 8.98 -12.80 -6.20
N VAL A 302 7.76 -12.83 -5.63
CA VAL A 302 7.53 -12.75 -4.17
C VAL A 302 8.38 -13.79 -3.44
N THR A 303 8.37 -15.04 -3.89
CA THR A 303 9.15 -16.11 -3.28
C THR A 303 10.65 -15.95 -3.55
N GLU A 304 11.02 -15.53 -4.75
CA GLU A 304 12.41 -15.45 -5.20
C GLU A 304 13.23 -14.34 -4.51
N ILE A 305 12.58 -13.25 -4.07
CA ILE A 305 13.26 -12.14 -3.38
C ILE A 305 13.12 -12.18 -1.85
N LYS A 306 12.53 -13.24 -1.27
CA LYS A 306 12.31 -13.33 0.17
C LYS A 306 13.59 -13.15 1.00
N GLU A 307 14.71 -13.74 0.55
CA GLU A 307 16.02 -13.58 1.22
C GLU A 307 16.51 -12.11 1.20
N PHE A 308 16.28 -11.40 0.10
CA PHE A 308 16.60 -9.98 -0.01
C PHE A 308 15.81 -9.16 1.01
N VAL A 309 14.51 -9.41 1.12
CA VAL A 309 13.60 -8.72 2.04
C VAL A 309 14.07 -8.89 3.48
N VAL A 310 14.34 -10.14 3.91
CA VAL A 310 14.83 -10.45 5.26
C VAL A 310 16.14 -9.74 5.59
N THR A 311 17.02 -9.62 4.60
CA THR A 311 18.37 -9.10 4.82
C THR A 311 18.43 -7.57 4.77
N CYS A 312 17.56 -6.94 3.99
CA CYS A 312 17.74 -5.55 3.57
C CYS A 312 16.61 -4.60 3.99
N ILE A 313 15.48 -5.09 4.49
CA ILE A 313 14.38 -4.20 4.87
C ILE A 313 14.60 -3.59 6.25
N VAL A 314 14.56 -2.26 6.27
CA VAL A 314 14.49 -1.45 7.47
C VAL A 314 13.04 -1.01 7.62
N LEU A 315 12.32 -1.53 8.62
CA LEU A 315 10.91 -1.26 8.90
C LEU A 315 10.62 0.22 9.27
N GLU A 316 11.66 1.05 9.40
CA GLU A 316 11.56 2.46 9.81
C GLU A 316 11.59 3.44 8.61
N MET A 317 11.51 2.95 7.38
CA MET A 317 11.47 3.78 6.18
C MET A 317 10.03 4.13 5.77
N CYS A 318 9.84 5.30 5.16
CA CYS A 318 8.60 5.66 4.48
C CYS A 318 8.52 4.95 3.12
N PRO A 319 7.55 4.03 2.89
CA PRO A 319 7.45 3.28 1.63
C PRO A 319 7.30 4.18 0.39
N THR A 320 6.45 5.21 0.46
CA THR A 320 6.22 6.16 -0.63
C THR A 320 7.49 6.90 -1.03
N PHE A 321 8.27 7.37 -0.05
CA PHE A 321 9.53 8.06 -0.32
C PHE A 321 10.62 7.09 -0.77
N ALA A 322 10.67 5.88 -0.21
CA ALA A 322 11.60 4.84 -0.61
C ALA A 322 11.40 4.48 -2.08
N ARG A 323 10.15 4.30 -2.53
CA ARG A 323 9.82 4.09 -3.94
C ARG A 323 10.34 5.22 -4.81
N LYS A 324 9.96 6.47 -4.52
CA LYS A 324 10.39 7.63 -5.32
C LYS A 324 11.92 7.73 -5.39
N ALA A 325 12.58 7.51 -4.26
CA ALA A 325 14.03 7.53 -4.16
C ALA A 325 14.71 6.44 -5.00
N MET A 326 14.25 5.20 -4.89
CA MET A 326 14.85 4.07 -5.61
C MET A 326 14.53 4.09 -7.10
N THR A 327 13.34 4.55 -7.50
CA THR A 327 13.01 4.83 -8.91
C THR A 327 13.96 5.87 -9.49
N GLU A 328 14.19 6.98 -8.80
CA GLU A 328 15.16 8.01 -9.21
C GLU A 328 16.59 7.45 -9.26
N GLY A 329 16.95 6.58 -8.32
CA GLY A 329 18.23 5.87 -8.31
C GLY A 329 18.41 4.98 -9.54
N MET A 330 17.39 4.17 -9.85
CA MET A 330 17.36 3.33 -11.04
C MET A 330 17.53 4.17 -12.31
N PHE A 331 16.75 5.25 -12.49
CA PHE A 331 16.88 6.08 -13.68
C PHE A 331 18.21 6.82 -13.78
N ALA A 332 18.81 7.25 -12.65
CA ALA A 332 20.15 7.80 -12.67
C ALA A 332 21.20 6.77 -13.11
N MET A 333 21.06 5.51 -12.69
CA MET A 333 21.89 4.41 -13.17
C MET A 333 21.70 4.18 -14.67
N LEU A 334 20.45 4.02 -15.13
CA LEU A 334 20.17 3.79 -16.56
C LEU A 334 20.66 4.97 -17.43
N THR A 335 20.55 6.21 -16.95
CA THR A 335 21.07 7.39 -17.65
C THR A 335 22.59 7.32 -17.81
N ARG A 336 23.29 6.80 -16.80
CA ARG A 336 24.75 6.65 -16.84
C ARG A 336 25.21 5.51 -17.74
N VAL A 337 24.44 4.43 -17.81
CA VAL A 337 24.75 3.26 -18.65
C VAL A 337 24.39 3.50 -20.12
N PHE A 338 23.21 4.06 -20.39
CA PHE A 338 22.69 4.19 -21.76
C PHE A 338 22.85 5.60 -22.35
N GLY A 339 22.96 6.62 -21.50
CA GLY A 339 22.85 8.02 -21.91
C GLY A 339 21.41 8.53 -21.89
N GLU A 340 21.23 9.84 -21.69
CA GLU A 340 19.91 10.49 -21.55
C GLU A 340 19.04 10.35 -22.82
N GLN A 341 19.67 10.32 -24.00
CA GLN A 341 18.98 10.22 -25.29
C GLN A 341 18.28 8.86 -25.51
N GLU A 342 18.75 7.82 -24.82
CA GLU A 342 18.24 6.44 -24.91
C GLU A 342 17.13 6.16 -23.88
N LEU A 343 16.81 7.13 -23.01
CA LEU A 343 15.73 7.06 -22.02
C LEU A 343 14.48 7.80 -22.52
N ASP A 344 13.92 7.31 -23.61
CA ASP A 344 12.62 7.78 -24.08
C ASP A 344 11.48 7.42 -23.12
N GLU A 345 10.29 7.92 -23.42
CA GLU A 345 9.08 7.69 -22.61
C GLU A 345 8.75 6.20 -22.49
N PHE A 346 8.94 5.45 -23.58
CA PHE A 346 8.71 4.00 -23.60
C PHE A 346 9.66 3.27 -22.65
N THR A 347 10.97 3.52 -22.76
CA THR A 347 12.00 2.93 -21.89
C THR A 347 11.74 3.30 -20.44
N THR A 348 11.44 4.58 -20.17
CA THR A 348 11.13 5.05 -18.82
C THR A 348 9.93 4.29 -18.22
N ARG A 349 8.87 4.11 -19.01
CA ARG A 349 7.66 3.40 -18.58
C ARG A 349 7.92 1.93 -18.25
N ILE A 350 8.63 1.20 -19.11
CA ILE A 350 8.86 -0.25 -18.89
C ILE A 350 9.80 -0.52 -17.70
N TRP A 351 10.83 0.30 -17.51
CA TRP A 351 11.69 0.21 -16.32
C TRP A 351 10.95 0.61 -15.05
N GLY A 352 10.05 1.61 -15.14
CA GLY A 352 9.14 1.95 -14.05
C GLY A 352 8.23 0.79 -13.62
N LYS A 353 7.66 0.06 -14.59
CA LYS A 353 6.89 -1.16 -14.35
C LYS A 353 7.72 -2.25 -13.66
N LEU A 354 8.95 -2.50 -14.12
CA LEU A 354 9.86 -3.48 -13.50
C LEU A 354 10.11 -3.14 -12.03
N TYR A 355 10.47 -1.89 -11.74
CA TYR A 355 10.71 -1.47 -10.36
C TYR A 355 9.45 -1.56 -9.50
N ARG A 356 8.28 -1.18 -10.04
CA ARG A 356 7.00 -1.31 -9.35
C ARG A 356 6.65 -2.77 -9.06
N ALA A 357 6.93 -3.70 -9.97
CA ALA A 357 6.76 -5.13 -9.72
C ALA A 357 7.67 -5.62 -8.57
N LEU A 358 8.95 -5.21 -8.59
CA LEU A 358 9.90 -5.51 -7.51
C LEU A 358 9.43 -4.93 -6.17
N GLU A 359 8.96 -3.67 -6.15
CA GLU A 359 8.41 -3.04 -4.95
C GLU A 359 7.21 -3.81 -4.40
N GLN A 360 6.28 -4.23 -5.26
CA GLN A 360 5.11 -4.99 -4.82
C GLN A 360 5.48 -6.37 -4.27
N ALA A 361 6.47 -7.04 -4.86
CA ALA A 361 7.00 -8.28 -4.30
C ALA A 361 7.67 -8.06 -2.94
N ILE A 362 8.37 -6.95 -2.76
CA ILE A 362 8.97 -6.56 -1.47
C ILE A 362 7.87 -6.36 -0.43
N ILE A 363 6.83 -5.59 -0.76
CA ILE A 363 5.70 -5.32 0.15
C ILE A 363 5.00 -6.62 0.54
N ALA A 364 4.72 -7.52 -0.42
CA ALA A 364 4.08 -8.80 -0.13
C ALA A 364 4.85 -9.60 0.93
N ASN A 365 6.18 -9.63 0.86
CA ASN A 365 6.98 -10.29 1.88
C ASN A 365 6.91 -9.58 3.24
N ILE A 366 6.86 -8.24 3.30
CA ILE A 366 6.72 -7.50 4.57
C ILE A 366 5.41 -7.89 5.27
N VAL A 367 4.33 -8.11 4.52
CA VAL A 367 3.03 -8.49 5.08
C VAL A 367 3.06 -9.89 5.70
N ASP A 368 3.84 -10.79 5.13
CA ASP A 368 3.96 -12.19 5.58
C ASP A 368 4.94 -12.38 6.76
N TYR A 369 5.67 -11.32 7.14
CA TYR A 369 6.60 -11.28 8.29
C TYR A 369 5.93 -10.69 9.52
#